data_AF-A0A0J8B1I1-F1
#
_entry.id   AF-A0A0J8B1I1-F1
#
_cell.length_a   1.000
_cell.length_b   1.000
_cell.length_c   1.000
_cell.angle_alpha   90.00
_cell.angle_beta   90.00
_cell.angle_gamma   90.00
#
_symmetry.space_group_name_H-M   'P 1'
#
loop_
_entity.id
_entity.type
_entity.pdbx_description
1 polymer ?
#
loop_
_entity_poly.entity_id
_entity_poly.type
_entity_poly.pdbx_seq_one_letter_code
_entity_poly.pdbx_strand_id
1 'polypeptide(L)'
;MAQARPSSGGRPAGANVLEELVMEEILTTGFLSALLAIIMIDLVLAGDNAIVIALAARNLPPALRTKAVVWGTAGAIAVRTAMTLIVVWLLNIPGLMLAGGLALVWIAYKLLADHDDGEKEVSAASSFWGAMKTIIVADAVMGLDNVLAVAGAAHGSFLLVVLGLLISVPIMIGGSQLILKFI
;
A
#
# COMPACT_ATOMS: atom_id res chain seq x y z
N MET A 1 -11.36 -37.48 54.63
CA MET A 1 -10.28 -36.90 53.80
C MET A 1 -10.53 -37.29 52.36
N ALA A 2 -10.88 -36.34 51.49
CA ALA A 2 -10.72 -36.44 50.03
C ALA A 2 -10.83 -35.03 49.45
N GLN A 3 -9.67 -34.40 49.21
CA GLN A 3 -9.59 -33.14 48.47
C GLN A 3 -9.85 -33.43 47.00
N ALA A 4 -10.91 -32.86 46.43
CA ALA A 4 -11.06 -32.77 44.98
C ALA A 4 -10.31 -31.52 44.49
N ARG A 5 -9.29 -31.77 43.65
CA ARG A 5 -8.47 -30.74 42.98
C ARG A 5 -9.32 -29.90 42.02
N PRO A 6 -9.00 -28.61 41.78
CA PRO A 6 -9.68 -27.85 40.75
C PRO A 6 -9.21 -28.32 39.37
N SER A 7 -10.14 -28.69 38.51
CA SER A 7 -9.89 -28.92 37.10
C SER A 7 -9.56 -27.59 36.42
N SER A 8 -8.28 -27.36 36.12
CA SER A 8 -7.82 -26.29 35.24
C SER A 8 -8.44 -26.50 33.86
N GLY A 9 -9.34 -25.61 33.46
CA GLY A 9 -9.94 -25.59 32.13
C GLY A 9 -8.85 -25.43 31.06
N GLY A 10 -8.62 -26.49 30.31
CA GLY A 10 -7.74 -26.49 29.15
C GLY A 10 -8.29 -25.56 28.08
N ARG A 11 -7.52 -24.54 27.73
CA ARG A 11 -7.71 -23.81 26.46
C ARG A 11 -7.51 -24.80 25.31
N PRO A 12 -8.28 -24.71 24.21
CA PRO A 12 -8.19 -25.66 23.11
C PRO A 12 -6.79 -25.64 22.46
N ALA A 13 -6.07 -26.76 22.54
CA ALA A 13 -4.68 -26.89 22.08
C ALA A 13 -4.48 -26.59 20.58
N GLY A 14 -5.55 -26.68 19.77
CA GLY A 14 -5.48 -26.42 18.33
C GLY A 14 -5.30 -24.94 17.94
N ALA A 15 -5.74 -23.99 18.77
CA ALA A 15 -5.54 -22.56 18.48
C ALA A 15 -4.07 -22.17 18.67
N ASN A 16 -3.42 -22.70 19.71
CA ASN A 16 -2.03 -22.40 20.01
C ASN A 16 -1.08 -22.91 18.92
N VAL A 17 -1.32 -24.10 18.37
CA VAL A 17 -0.45 -24.69 17.34
C VAL A 17 -0.56 -23.91 16.02
N LEU A 18 -1.76 -23.48 15.64
CA LEU A 18 -1.98 -22.71 14.42
C LEU A 18 -1.39 -21.29 14.56
N GLU A 19 -1.55 -20.66 15.72
CA GLU A 19 -0.90 -19.39 16.02
C GLU A 19 0.63 -19.50 16.04
N GLU A 20 1.16 -20.59 16.59
CA GLU A 20 2.61 -20.86 16.68
C GLU A 20 3.22 -21.12 15.30
N LEU A 21 2.56 -21.90 14.45
CA LEU A 21 2.98 -22.15 13.06
C LEU A 21 2.95 -20.87 12.20
N VAL A 22 1.89 -20.06 12.33
CA VAL A 22 1.79 -18.77 11.62
C VAL A 22 2.85 -17.79 12.14
N MET A 23 3.12 -17.79 13.45
CA MET A 23 4.16 -16.95 14.04
C MET A 23 5.56 -17.35 13.56
N GLU A 24 5.88 -18.65 13.50
CA GLU A 24 7.14 -19.14 12.95
C GLU A 24 7.31 -18.76 11.47
N GLU A 25 6.23 -18.81 10.68
CA GLU A 25 6.25 -18.40 9.27
C GLU A 25 6.49 -16.88 9.12
N ILE A 26 5.83 -16.05 9.93
CA ILE A 26 5.99 -14.58 9.91
C ILE A 26 7.36 -14.14 10.43
N LEU A 27 7.95 -14.87 11.40
CA LEU A 27 9.26 -14.55 11.96
C LEU A 27 10.43 -15.09 11.15
N THR A 28 10.16 -15.80 10.05
CA THR A 28 11.22 -16.23 9.12
C THR A 28 11.91 -15.02 8.50
N THR A 29 13.25 -15.07 8.44
CA THR A 29 14.07 -14.00 7.85
C THR A 29 13.63 -13.64 6.43
N GLY A 30 13.26 -14.63 5.63
CA GLY A 30 12.71 -14.43 4.28
C GLY A 30 11.44 -13.58 4.29
N PHE A 31 10.46 -13.94 5.13
CA PHE A 31 9.20 -13.20 5.26
C PHE A 31 9.45 -11.76 5.72
N LEU A 32 10.25 -11.58 6.78
CA LEU A 32 10.50 -10.26 7.35
C LEU A 32 11.28 -9.36 6.39
N SER A 33 12.27 -9.91 5.67
CA SER A 33 13.01 -9.17 4.65
C SER A 33 12.15 -8.75 3.47
N ALA A 34 11.26 -9.62 2.98
CA ALA A 34 10.32 -9.30 1.91
C ALA A 34 9.28 -8.25 2.37
N LEU A 35 8.77 -8.38 3.58
CA LEU A 35 7.88 -7.39 4.19
C LEU A 35 8.55 -6.02 4.30
N LEU A 36 9.80 -5.98 4.79
CA LEU A 36 10.56 -4.74 4.90
C LEU A 36 10.86 -4.14 3.53
N ALA A 37 11.18 -4.97 2.52
CA ALA A 37 11.36 -4.52 1.15
C ALA A 37 10.07 -3.90 0.58
N ILE A 38 8.91 -4.53 0.78
CA ILE A 38 7.61 -4.00 0.36
C ILE A 38 7.34 -2.64 1.01
N ILE A 39 7.55 -2.53 2.32
CA ILE A 39 7.36 -1.26 3.05
C ILE A 39 8.31 -0.18 2.51
N MET A 40 9.58 -0.51 2.28
CA MET A 40 10.57 0.42 1.74
C MET A 40 10.24 0.88 0.32
N ILE A 41 9.85 -0.06 -0.55
CA ILE A 41 9.41 0.24 -1.92
C ILE A 41 8.22 1.20 -1.87
N ASP A 42 7.17 0.86 -1.10
CA ASP A 42 5.96 1.66 -1.02
C ASP A 42 6.25 3.05 -0.43
N LEU A 43 7.09 3.18 0.60
CA LEU A 43 7.46 4.48 1.15
C LEU A 43 8.25 5.36 0.17
N VAL A 44 9.23 4.78 -0.54
CA VAL A 44 10.05 5.52 -1.52
C VAL A 44 9.19 6.00 -2.69
N LEU A 45 8.29 5.14 -3.19
CA LEU A 45 7.37 5.46 -4.27
C LEU A 45 6.16 6.29 -3.81
N ALA A 46 5.88 6.39 -2.51
CA ALA A 46 4.79 7.21 -1.98
C ALA A 46 5.23 8.66 -1.63
N GLY A 47 6.53 8.98 -1.70
CA GLY A 47 7.04 10.27 -1.28
C GLY A 47 6.51 11.45 -2.13
N ASP A 48 6.50 11.28 -3.44
CA ASP A 48 5.93 12.23 -4.41
C ASP A 48 4.39 12.19 -4.43
N ASN A 49 3.79 11.00 -4.26
CA ASN A 49 2.35 10.81 -4.05
C ASN A 49 1.80 11.64 -2.89
N ALA A 50 2.52 11.72 -1.78
CA ALA A 50 2.10 12.47 -0.59
C ALA A 50 1.90 13.97 -0.87
N ILE A 51 2.71 14.53 -1.78
CA ILE A 51 2.60 15.93 -2.21
C ILE A 51 1.32 16.12 -3.04
N VAL A 52 1.05 15.23 -4.01
CA VAL A 52 -0.17 15.31 -4.83
C VAL A 52 -1.44 15.22 -3.97
N ILE A 53 -1.45 14.32 -2.97
CA ILE A 53 -2.54 14.19 -1.99
C ILE A 53 -2.73 15.50 -1.20
N ALA A 54 -1.63 16.08 -0.72
CA ALA A 54 -1.64 17.35 0.01
C ALA A 54 -2.19 18.50 -0.86
N LEU A 55 -1.74 18.60 -2.11
CA LEU A 55 -2.16 19.62 -3.08
C LEU A 55 -3.65 19.49 -3.43
N ALA A 56 -4.16 18.26 -3.58
CA ALA A 56 -5.56 17.97 -3.86
C ALA A 56 -6.49 18.39 -2.70
N ALA A 57 -6.03 18.25 -1.46
CA ALA A 57 -6.81 18.57 -0.27
C ALA A 57 -6.62 20.03 0.22
N ARG A 58 -5.66 20.77 -0.34
CA ARG A 58 -5.24 22.09 0.18
C ARG A 58 -6.37 23.13 0.24
N ASN A 59 -7.32 23.10 -0.69
CA ASN A 59 -8.39 24.10 -0.77
C ASN A 59 -9.60 23.78 0.13
N LEU A 60 -9.58 22.66 0.86
CA LEU A 60 -10.66 22.29 1.77
C LEU A 60 -10.50 22.93 3.16
N PRO A 61 -11.61 23.26 3.85
CA PRO A 61 -11.58 23.65 5.25
C PRO A 61 -10.85 22.61 6.11
N PRO A 62 -10.12 23.01 7.18
CA PRO A 62 -9.27 22.11 7.95
C PRO A 62 -9.97 20.84 8.44
N ALA A 63 -11.22 20.96 8.90
CA ALA A 63 -12.03 19.84 9.38
C ALA A 63 -12.45 18.85 8.27
N LEU A 64 -12.55 19.31 7.02
CA LEU A 64 -12.88 18.47 5.86
C LEU A 64 -11.63 17.95 5.15
N ARG A 65 -10.50 18.67 5.22
CA ARG A 65 -9.22 18.28 4.63
C ARG A 65 -8.74 16.94 5.17
N THR A 66 -8.63 16.78 6.48
CA THR A 66 -8.19 15.52 7.10
C THR A 66 -9.16 14.38 6.78
N LYS A 67 -10.47 14.65 6.75
CA LYS A 67 -11.47 13.65 6.35
C LYS A 67 -11.31 13.24 4.88
N ALA A 68 -11.08 14.20 3.98
CA ALA A 68 -10.91 13.91 2.56
C ALA A 68 -9.65 13.09 2.30
N VAL A 69 -8.55 13.40 3.01
CA VAL A 69 -7.31 12.61 2.96
C VAL A 69 -7.56 11.20 3.50
N VAL A 70 -8.14 11.05 4.70
CA VAL A 70 -8.35 9.73 5.30
C VAL A 70 -9.29 8.86 4.45
N TRP A 71 -10.45 9.39 4.02
CA TRP A 71 -11.40 8.64 3.21
C TRP A 71 -10.91 8.42 1.78
N GLY A 72 -10.22 9.40 1.19
CA GLY A 72 -9.61 9.28 -0.12
C GLY A 72 -8.51 8.23 -0.14
N THR A 73 -7.60 8.26 0.84
CA THR A 73 -6.56 7.25 0.97
C THR A 73 -7.16 5.89 1.30
N ALA A 74 -8.17 5.77 2.15
CA ALA A 74 -8.83 4.47 2.40
C ALA A 74 -9.42 3.87 1.11
N GLY A 75 -10.09 4.68 0.28
CA GLY A 75 -10.57 4.26 -1.02
C GLY A 75 -9.43 3.90 -1.98
N ALA A 76 -8.35 4.67 -1.96
CA ALA A 76 -7.17 4.43 -2.76
C ALA A 76 -6.49 3.11 -2.42
N ILE A 77 -6.29 2.80 -1.13
CA ILE A 77 -5.78 1.50 -0.66
C ILE A 77 -6.66 0.37 -1.16
N ALA A 78 -7.99 0.51 -1.07
CA ALA A 78 -8.89 -0.56 -1.51
C ALA A 78 -8.70 -0.86 -3.01
N VAL A 79 -8.62 0.18 -3.84
CA VAL A 79 -8.32 0.06 -5.28
C VAL A 79 -6.94 -0.55 -5.49
N ARG A 80 -5.93 -0.05 -4.78
CA ARG A 80 -4.53 -0.52 -4.86
C ARG A 80 -4.41 -1.98 -4.49
N THR A 81 -4.92 -2.39 -3.33
CA THR A 81 -4.93 -3.79 -2.89
C THR A 81 -5.63 -4.67 -3.92
N ALA A 82 -6.83 -4.28 -4.38
CA ALA A 82 -7.53 -5.07 -5.41
C ALA A 82 -6.68 -5.23 -6.68
N MET A 83 -6.05 -4.15 -7.16
CA MET A 83 -5.15 -4.19 -8.30
C MET A 83 -3.93 -5.08 -8.04
N THR A 84 -3.31 -5.00 -6.86
CA THR A 84 -2.16 -5.86 -6.51
C THR A 84 -2.54 -7.32 -6.45
N LEU A 85 -3.70 -7.67 -5.89
CA LEU A 85 -4.17 -9.06 -5.88
C LEU A 85 -4.33 -9.59 -7.32
N ILE A 86 -4.90 -8.78 -8.22
CA ILE A 86 -5.05 -9.12 -9.64
C ILE A 86 -3.68 -9.29 -10.30
N VAL A 87 -2.74 -8.37 -10.07
CA VAL A 87 -1.39 -8.43 -10.65
C VAL A 87 -0.60 -9.61 -10.11
N VAL A 88 -0.60 -9.86 -8.81
CA VAL A 88 0.05 -11.03 -8.19
C VAL A 88 -0.49 -12.33 -8.77
N TRP A 89 -1.82 -12.40 -8.96
CA TRP A 89 -2.43 -13.54 -9.62
C TRP A 89 -1.95 -13.69 -11.06
N LEU A 90 -1.87 -12.58 -11.82
CA LEU A 90 -1.37 -12.58 -13.19
C LEU A 90 0.12 -12.95 -13.30
N LEU A 91 0.94 -12.55 -12.33
CA LEU A 91 2.38 -12.85 -12.27
C LEU A 91 2.71 -14.33 -12.02
N ASN A 92 1.74 -15.16 -11.65
CA ASN A 92 1.94 -16.62 -11.66
C ASN A 92 2.20 -17.19 -13.06
N ILE A 93 1.95 -16.42 -14.12
CA ILE A 93 2.30 -16.82 -15.49
C ILE A 93 3.83 -16.73 -15.67
N PRO A 94 4.52 -17.85 -15.95
CA PRO A 94 5.98 -17.85 -16.11
C PRO A 94 6.40 -16.96 -17.29
N GLY A 95 7.43 -16.14 -17.07
CA GLY A 95 7.93 -15.18 -18.06
C GLY A 95 7.24 -13.81 -18.05
N LEU A 96 6.09 -13.66 -17.39
CA LEU A 96 5.39 -12.38 -17.31
C LEU A 96 6.17 -11.34 -16.49
N MET A 97 6.81 -11.74 -15.39
CA MET A 97 7.66 -10.84 -14.60
C MET A 97 8.82 -10.27 -15.43
N LEU A 98 9.42 -11.10 -16.30
CA LEU A 98 10.49 -10.68 -17.21
C LEU A 98 9.97 -9.69 -18.26
N ALA A 99 8.84 -10.01 -18.89
CA ALA A 99 8.20 -9.13 -19.86
C ALA A 99 7.77 -7.80 -19.23
N GLY A 100 7.19 -7.83 -18.03
CA GLY A 100 6.80 -6.64 -17.26
C GLY A 100 8.00 -5.78 -16.88
N GLY A 101 9.09 -6.39 -16.39
CA GLY A 101 10.33 -5.67 -16.10
C GLY A 101 10.94 -4.99 -17.34
N LEU A 102 10.96 -5.68 -18.48
CA LEU A 102 11.43 -5.10 -19.75
C LEU A 102 10.52 -3.95 -20.23
N ALA A 103 9.20 -4.11 -20.09
CA ALA A 103 8.24 -3.06 -20.41
C ALA A 103 8.45 -1.82 -19.53
N LEU A 104 8.71 -1.99 -18.23
CA LEU A 104 9.00 -0.88 -17.32
C LEU A 104 10.29 -0.14 -17.69
N VAL A 105 11.37 -0.86 -18.05
CA VAL A 105 12.61 -0.23 -18.53
C VAL A 105 12.35 0.57 -19.81
N TRP A 106 11.54 0.03 -20.73
CA TRP A 106 11.16 0.73 -21.96
C TRP A 106 10.31 1.98 -21.67
N ILE A 107 9.33 1.88 -20.78
CA ILE A 107 8.49 3.00 -20.33
C ILE A 107 9.35 4.09 -19.67
N ALA A 108 10.25 3.71 -18.77
CA ALA A 108 11.18 4.64 -18.11
C ALA A 108 12.07 5.36 -19.13
N TYR A 109 12.64 4.64 -20.10
CA TYR A 109 13.42 5.26 -21.19
C TYR A 109 12.57 6.24 -22.01
N LYS A 110 11.34 5.85 -22.35
CA LYS A 110 10.41 6.71 -23.09
C LYS A 110 10.06 7.97 -22.31
N LEU A 111 9.78 7.86 -21.01
CA LEU A 111 9.50 9.00 -20.13
C LEU A 111 10.71 9.94 -19.98
N LEU A 112 11.95 9.42 -19.98
CA LEU A 112 13.15 10.27 -19.99
C LEU A 112 13.39 10.96 -21.34
N ALA A 113 12.95 10.34 -22.43
CA ALA A 113 13.15 10.85 -23.79
C ALA A 113 12.06 11.83 -24.24
N ASP A 114 10.82 11.67 -23.78
CA ASP A 114 9.70 12.59 -23.99
C ASP A 114 9.72 13.70 -22.92
N HIS A 115 10.18 14.90 -23.28
CA HIS A 115 9.96 16.13 -22.50
C HIS A 115 8.74 16.88 -23.06
N ASP A 116 7.55 16.29 -22.92
CA ASP A 116 6.31 17.01 -23.27
C ASP A 116 5.66 17.55 -21.99
N ASP A 117 5.84 18.85 -21.78
CA ASP A 117 5.28 19.66 -20.69
C ASP A 117 3.78 19.85 -20.89
N GLY A 118 3.02 18.77 -20.76
CA GLY A 118 1.58 18.81 -20.60
C GLY A 118 1.25 18.88 -19.12
N GLU A 119 1.30 20.08 -18.51
CA GLU A 119 0.75 20.32 -17.18
C GLU A 119 -0.72 19.90 -17.17
N LYS A 120 -0.99 18.64 -16.80
CA LYS A 120 -2.31 18.26 -16.32
C LYS A 120 -2.45 18.93 -14.97
N GLU A 121 -2.95 20.16 -14.98
CA GLU A 121 -3.43 20.84 -13.79
C GLU A 121 -4.36 19.87 -13.08
N VAL A 122 -3.86 19.25 -12.00
CA VAL A 122 -4.70 18.54 -11.06
C VAL A 122 -5.52 19.63 -10.38
N SER A 123 -6.69 19.91 -10.97
CA SER A 123 -7.66 20.86 -10.48
C SER A 123 -7.81 20.66 -8.97
N ALA A 124 -7.38 21.66 -8.20
CA ALA A 124 -7.58 21.66 -6.76
C ALA A 124 -9.09 21.65 -6.51
N ALA A 125 -9.63 20.48 -6.19
CA ALA A 125 -11.05 20.31 -6.07
C ALA A 125 -11.58 21.16 -4.92
N SER A 126 -12.46 22.10 -5.24
CA SER A 126 -13.15 22.95 -4.27
C SER A 126 -14.18 22.19 -3.41
N SER A 127 -14.36 20.89 -3.67
CA SER A 127 -15.34 20.03 -2.97
C SER A 127 -14.67 18.80 -2.37
N PHE A 128 -15.21 18.34 -1.24
CA PHE A 128 -14.76 17.14 -0.54
C PHE A 128 -14.70 15.91 -1.47
N TRP A 129 -15.76 15.69 -2.25
CA TRP A 129 -15.86 14.58 -3.20
C TRP A 129 -14.87 14.69 -4.35
N GLY A 130 -14.63 15.91 -4.85
CA GLY A 130 -13.62 16.13 -5.87
C GLY A 130 -12.21 15.82 -5.35
N ALA A 131 -11.87 16.27 -4.13
CA ALA A 131 -10.57 16.00 -3.54
C ALA A 131 -10.37 14.49 -3.31
N MET A 132 -11.40 13.82 -2.80
CA MET A 132 -11.39 12.38 -2.61
C MET A 132 -11.19 11.62 -3.93
N LYS A 133 -11.90 12.01 -5.00
CA LYS A 133 -11.76 11.42 -6.33
C LYS A 133 -10.36 11.64 -6.89
N THR A 134 -9.82 12.86 -6.77
CA THR A 134 -8.47 13.18 -7.20
C THR A 134 -7.43 12.33 -6.48
N ILE A 135 -7.56 12.14 -5.16
CA ILE A 135 -6.68 11.28 -4.37
C ILE A 135 -6.72 9.85 -4.89
N ILE A 136 -7.90 9.27 -5.08
CA ILE A 136 -8.05 7.88 -5.56
C ILE A 136 -7.48 7.71 -6.96
N VAL A 137 -7.73 8.65 -7.87
CA VAL A 137 -7.23 8.57 -9.26
C VAL A 137 -5.71 8.76 -9.31
N ALA A 138 -5.18 9.74 -8.57
CA ALA A 138 -3.74 9.96 -8.48
C ALA A 138 -3.03 8.71 -7.93
N ASP A 139 -3.57 8.14 -6.85
CA ASP A 139 -3.04 6.92 -6.25
C ASP A 139 -3.13 5.71 -7.18
N ALA A 140 -4.21 5.55 -7.95
CA ALA A 140 -4.35 4.43 -8.87
C ALA A 140 -3.36 4.52 -10.05
N VAL A 141 -3.16 5.73 -10.59
CA VAL A 141 -2.24 5.97 -11.71
C VAL A 141 -0.78 5.79 -11.25
N MET A 142 -0.38 6.46 -10.17
CA MET A 142 1.00 6.37 -9.68
C MET A 142 1.28 5.05 -8.95
N GLY A 143 0.25 4.50 -8.30
CA GLY A 143 0.31 3.22 -7.62
C GLY A 143 0.39 2.03 -8.56
N LEU A 144 0.22 2.18 -9.88
CA LEU A 144 0.39 1.08 -10.83
C LEU A 144 1.83 0.55 -10.83
N ASP A 145 2.82 1.44 -10.84
CA ASP A 145 4.24 1.09 -10.80
C ASP A 145 4.61 0.47 -9.45
N ASN A 146 4.03 1.04 -8.38
CA ASN A 146 4.18 0.52 -7.03
C ASN A 146 3.56 -0.87 -6.85
N VAL A 147 2.39 -1.12 -7.44
CA VAL A 147 1.75 -2.44 -7.43
C VAL A 147 2.60 -3.48 -8.13
N LEU A 148 3.20 -3.15 -9.28
CA LEU A 148 4.12 -4.07 -9.98
C LEU A 148 5.35 -4.39 -9.13
N ALA A 149 5.93 -3.38 -8.47
CA ALA A 149 7.08 -3.55 -7.59
C ALA A 149 6.74 -4.39 -6.34
N VAL A 150 5.63 -4.09 -5.66
CA VAL A 150 5.16 -4.83 -4.49
C VAL A 150 4.77 -6.26 -4.86
N ALA A 151 4.08 -6.47 -5.98
CA ALA A 151 3.72 -7.81 -6.45
C ALA A 151 4.97 -8.64 -6.78
N GLY A 152 6.02 -8.02 -7.34
CA GLY A 152 7.31 -8.66 -7.57
C GLY A 152 8.04 -9.02 -6.28
N ALA A 153 8.07 -8.11 -5.31
CA ALA A 153 8.73 -8.31 -4.01
C ALA A 153 8.00 -9.32 -3.11
N ALA A 154 6.68 -9.46 -3.28
CA ALA A 154 5.87 -10.38 -2.49
C ALA A 154 6.00 -11.86 -2.92
N HIS A 155 6.66 -12.15 -4.04
CA HIS A 155 6.87 -13.51 -4.55
C HIS A 155 5.60 -14.39 -4.56
N GLY A 156 4.45 -13.80 -4.87
CA GLY A 156 3.16 -14.52 -4.91
C GLY A 156 2.40 -14.58 -3.58
N SER A 157 2.98 -14.13 -2.46
CA SER A 157 2.32 -14.14 -1.15
C SER A 157 1.35 -12.99 -0.99
N PHE A 158 0.06 -13.30 -1.01
CA PHE A 158 -0.99 -12.32 -0.72
C PHE A 158 -0.91 -11.77 0.70
N LEU A 159 -0.45 -12.57 1.67
CA LEU A 159 -0.29 -12.14 3.06
C LEU A 159 0.77 -11.05 3.20
N LEU A 160 1.92 -11.20 2.51
CA LEU A 160 2.99 -10.20 2.49
C LEU A 160 2.50 -8.87 1.91
N VAL A 161 1.74 -8.92 0.80
CA VAL A 161 1.15 -7.72 0.18
C VAL A 161 0.21 -7.00 1.13
N VAL A 162 -0.74 -7.73 1.72
CA VAL A 162 -1.75 -7.12 2.59
C VAL A 162 -1.12 -6.54 3.85
N LEU A 163 -0.21 -7.26 4.50
CA LEU A 163 0.49 -6.75 5.68
C LEU A 163 1.41 -5.57 5.35
N GLY A 164 2.14 -5.65 4.23
CA GLY A 164 2.99 -4.55 3.77
C GLY A 164 2.19 -3.26 3.58
N LEU A 165 1.08 -3.32 2.82
CA LEU A 165 0.18 -2.19 2.57
C LEU A 165 -0.49 -1.68 3.85
N LEU A 166 -0.91 -2.57 4.76
CA LEU A 166 -1.52 -2.18 6.03
C LEU A 166 -0.54 -1.42 6.95
N ILE A 167 0.75 -1.75 6.88
CA ILE A 167 1.78 -1.09 7.70
C ILE A 167 2.24 0.22 7.02
N SER A 168 2.47 0.20 5.71
CA SER A 168 3.04 1.35 4.98
C SER A 168 2.08 2.53 4.88
N VAL A 169 0.79 2.27 4.69
CA VAL A 169 -0.18 3.34 4.42
C VAL A 169 -0.39 4.28 5.61
N PRO A 170 -0.56 3.81 6.86
CA PRO A 170 -0.60 4.70 8.02
C PRO A 170 0.65 5.59 8.14
N ILE A 171 1.83 5.07 7.81
CA ILE A 171 3.09 5.81 7.82
C ILE A 171 3.04 6.92 6.76
N MET A 172 2.63 6.61 5.53
CA MET A 172 2.46 7.59 4.45
C MET A 172 1.45 8.69 4.82
N ILE A 173 0.28 8.32 5.36
CA ILE A 173 -0.74 9.31 5.78
C ILE A 173 -0.16 10.25 6.84
N GLY A 174 0.51 9.70 7.85
CA GLY A 174 1.21 10.48 8.87
C GLY A 174 2.23 11.46 8.27
N GLY A 175 3.03 10.99 7.31
CA GLY A 175 3.98 11.82 6.56
C GLY A 175 3.32 12.96 5.79
N SER A 176 2.24 12.69 5.06
CA SER A 176 1.52 13.72 4.28
C SER A 176 0.92 14.84 5.16
N GLN A 177 0.43 14.50 6.36
CA GLN A 177 -0.09 15.48 7.32
C GLN A 177 1.03 16.39 7.86
N LEU A 178 2.24 15.84 8.01
CA LEU A 178 3.42 16.63 8.38
C LEU A 178 3.75 17.64 7.27
N ILE A 179 3.80 17.20 6.01
CA ILE A 179 4.06 18.08 4.85
C ILE A 179 3.02 19.21 4.77
N LEU A 180 1.74 18.89 4.95
CA LEU A 180 0.62 19.85 4.97
C LEU A 180 0.72 20.91 6.08
N LYS A 181 1.54 20.70 7.12
CA LYS A 181 1.76 21.67 8.20
C LYS A 181 2.88 22.66 7.86
N PHE A 182 3.77 22.31 6.93
CA PHE A 182 4.94 23.12 6.55
C PHE A 182 4.74 23.88 5.22
N ILE A 183 3.66 23.61 4.49
CA ILE A 183 3.19 24.34 3.31
C ILE A 183 1.92 25.10 3.65
#